data_AF-A0A3D3MCL7-F1
#
_entry.id   AF-A0A3D3MCL7-F1
#
_cell.length_a   1.000
_cell.length_b   1.000
_cell.length_c   1.000
_cell.angle_alpha   90.00
_cell.angle_beta   90.00
_cell.angle_gamma   90.00
#
_symmetry.space_group_name_H-M   'P 1'
#
loop_
_entity.id
_entity.type
_entity.pdbx_description
1 polymer ?
#
loop_
_entity_poly.entity_id
_entity_poly.type
_entity_poly.pdbx_seq_one_letter_code
_entity_poly.pdbx_strand_id
1 'polypeptide(L)'
;MYKKIIKAIRALFIGILVFCLLLNGYNMIFLQKSIFDFQNILIIMLILSLLSEKKIFSLFLLMYSLLILLGIFFPDSFSESIYYKIFLGLDLSSFVRLNIINDHLLVSFLMNFSLFLSIYILFFEIPFRFYFKYKNIENSK
;
A
#
# COMPACT_ATOMS: atom_id res chain seq x y z
N MET A 1 -3.32 -16.68 18.04
CA MET A 1 -3.91 -16.85 16.69
C MET A 1 -3.89 -15.54 15.89
N TYR A 2 -4.48 -14.45 16.41
CA TYR A 2 -4.53 -13.13 15.76
C TYR A 2 -3.19 -12.59 15.21
N LYS A 3 -2.08 -12.77 15.94
CA LYS A 3 -0.74 -12.35 15.48
C LYS A 3 -0.28 -13.03 14.19
N LYS A 4 -0.64 -14.30 13.98
CA LYS A 4 -0.30 -15.03 12.74
C LYS A 4 -1.14 -14.51 11.57
N ILE A 5 -2.42 -14.24 11.81
CA ILE A 5 -3.36 -13.71 10.80
C ILE A 5 -2.90 -12.33 10.31
N ILE A 6 -2.59 -11.41 11.22
CA ILE A 6 -2.14 -10.05 10.85
C ILE A 6 -0.80 -10.10 10.08
N LYS A 7 0.12 -10.99 10.47
CA LYS A 7 1.36 -11.20 9.70
C LYS A 7 1.09 -11.74 8.29
N ALA A 8 0.14 -12.66 8.13
CA ALA A 8 -0.24 -13.20 6.84
C ALA A 8 -0.87 -12.12 5.95
N ILE A 9 -1.78 -11.32 6.51
CA ILE A 9 -2.40 -10.18 5.80
C ILE A 9 -1.34 -9.15 5.40
N ARG A 10 -0.40 -8.81 6.30
CA ARG A 10 0.74 -7.94 6.00
C ARG A 10 1.56 -8.46 4.83
N ALA A 11 1.89 -9.75 4.85
CA ALA A 11 2.65 -10.39 3.77
C ALA A 11 1.90 -10.34 2.44
N LEU A 12 0.58 -10.50 2.45
CA LEU A 12 -0.28 -10.36 1.27
C LEU A 12 -0.21 -8.93 0.70
N PHE A 13 -0.37 -7.89 1.53
CA PHE A 13 -0.26 -6.51 1.07
C PHE A 13 1.13 -6.17 0.53
N ILE A 14 2.19 -6.66 1.17
CA ILE A 14 3.57 -6.51 0.68
C ILE A 14 3.72 -7.22 -0.66
N GLY A 15 3.19 -8.43 -0.82
CA GLY A 15 3.23 -9.17 -2.09
C GLY A 15 2.58 -8.40 -3.24
N ILE A 16 1.40 -7.80 -3.00
CA ILE A 16 0.73 -6.97 -4.00
C ILE A 16 1.55 -5.70 -4.31
N LEU A 17 2.12 -5.04 -3.30
CA LEU A 17 2.99 -3.87 -3.51
C LEU A 17 4.22 -4.22 -4.35
N VAL A 18 4.86 -5.36 -4.10
CA VAL A 18 5.98 -5.85 -4.92
C VAL A 18 5.55 -6.07 -6.36
N PHE A 19 4.37 -6.66 -6.57
CA PHE A 19 3.87 -6.88 -7.92
C PHE A 19 3.52 -5.56 -8.64
N CYS A 20 2.96 -4.57 -7.93
CA CYS A 20 2.81 -3.20 -8.43
C CYS A 20 4.16 -2.58 -8.83
N LEU A 21 5.20 -2.76 -8.03
CA LEU A 21 6.55 -2.24 -8.31
C LEU A 21 7.13 -2.85 -9.58
N LEU A 22 7.03 -4.18 -9.72
CA LEU A 22 7.53 -4.89 -10.89
C LEU A 22 6.80 -4.45 -12.17
N LEU A 23 5.48 -4.34 -12.10
CA LEU A 23 4.68 -3.95 -13.25
C LEU A 23 4.93 -2.49 -13.66
N ASN A 24 4.97 -1.57 -12.70
CA ASN A 24 5.29 -0.17 -13.01
C ASN A 24 6.73 -0.04 -13.53
N GLY A 25 7.69 -0.79 -12.96
CA GLY A 25 9.05 -0.88 -13.48
C GLY A 25 9.10 -1.37 -14.92
N TYR A 26 8.35 -2.43 -15.25
CA TYR A 26 8.20 -2.93 -16.61
C TYR A 26 7.63 -1.87 -17.57
N ASN A 27 6.55 -1.20 -17.17
CA ASN A 27 5.92 -0.14 -17.97
C ASN A 27 6.89 1.03 -18.22
N MET A 28 7.67 1.44 -17.22
CA MET A 28 8.64 2.52 -17.37
C MET A 28 9.78 2.14 -18.33
N ILE A 29 10.29 0.91 -18.25
CA ILE A 29 11.30 0.39 -19.18
C ILE A 29 10.75 0.35 -20.60
N PHE A 30 9.52 -0.14 -20.78
CA PHE A 30 8.85 -0.20 -22.08
C PHE A 30 8.65 1.20 -22.69
N LEU A 31 8.29 2.18 -21.87
CA LEU A 31 8.11 3.58 -22.29
C LEU A 31 9.42 4.40 -22.36
N GLN A 32 10.59 3.77 -22.15
CA GLN A 32 11.91 4.43 -22.11
C GLN A 32 11.99 5.58 -21.10
N LYS A 33 11.24 5.48 -19.99
CA LYS A 33 11.26 6.45 -18.89
C LYS A 33 12.21 5.98 -17.78
N SER A 34 12.60 6.91 -16.92
CA SER A 34 13.41 6.60 -15.74
C SER A 34 12.67 5.62 -14.81
N ILE A 35 13.39 4.62 -14.31
CA ILE A 35 12.89 3.66 -13.30
C ILE A 35 12.71 4.36 -11.94
N PHE A 36 13.44 5.45 -11.69
CA PHE A 36 13.31 6.30 -10.51
C PHE A 36 12.12 7.25 -10.65
N ASP A 37 10.93 6.68 -10.73
CA ASP A 37 9.68 7.43 -10.70
C ASP A 37 9.12 7.55 -9.27
N PHE A 38 8.35 8.61 -9.04
CA PHE A 38 7.70 8.88 -7.75
C PHE A 38 6.89 7.68 -7.23
N GLN A 39 6.15 6.99 -8.11
CA GLN A 39 5.32 5.85 -7.71
C GLN A 39 6.17 4.66 -7.24
N ASN A 40 7.31 4.39 -7.89
CA ASN A 40 8.23 3.33 -7.46
C ASN A 40 8.85 3.65 -6.10
N ILE A 41 9.27 4.90 -5.89
CA ILE A 41 9.80 5.35 -4.60
C ILE A 41 8.75 5.22 -3.50
N LEU A 42 7.51 5.64 -3.79
CA LEU A 42 6.38 5.51 -2.86
C LEU A 42 6.13 4.05 -2.48
N ILE A 43 6.09 3.14 -3.46
CA ILE A 43 5.90 1.70 -3.22
C ILE A 43 7.02 1.13 -2.35
N ILE A 44 8.29 1.45 -2.66
CA ILE A 44 9.44 0.99 -1.87
C ILE A 44 9.33 1.50 -0.43
N MET A 45 9.00 2.77 -0.24
CA MET A 45 8.82 3.35 1.09
C MET A 45 7.69 2.67 1.86
N LEU A 46 6.57 2.32 1.20
CA LEU A 46 5.47 1.57 1.83
C LEU A 46 5.91 0.15 2.23
N ILE A 47 6.62 -0.57 1.36
CA ILE A 47 7.15 -1.90 1.66
C ILE A 47 8.08 -1.86 2.88
N LEU A 48 9.07 -0.96 2.87
CA LEU A 48 10.00 -0.78 3.99
C LEU A 48 9.24 -0.41 5.27
N SER A 49 8.21 0.43 5.14
CA SER A 49 7.41 0.84 6.28
C SER A 49 6.59 -0.29 6.87
N LEU A 50 6.03 -1.18 6.05
CA LEU A 50 5.29 -2.36 6.50
C LEU A 50 6.22 -3.42 7.13
N LEU A 51 7.46 -3.56 6.62
CA LEU A 51 8.45 -4.49 7.16
C LEU A 51 9.03 -4.03 8.51
N SER A 52 9.11 -2.72 8.75
CA SER A 52 9.78 -2.17 9.92
C SER A 52 8.82 -1.58 10.96
N GLU A 53 9.03 -1.90 12.23
CA GLU A 53 8.21 -1.42 13.36
C GLU A 53 8.72 -0.10 13.98
N LYS A 54 9.63 0.62 13.30
CA LYS A 54 10.12 1.92 13.79
C LYS A 54 9.02 2.97 13.78
N LYS A 55 9.05 3.89 14.76
CA LYS A 55 8.07 4.99 14.89
C LYS A 55 7.92 5.82 13.61
N ILE A 56 9.03 6.14 12.95
CA ILE A 56 9.01 6.98 11.73
C ILE A 56 8.23 6.31 10.59
N PHE A 57 8.30 4.98 10.49
CA PHE A 57 7.55 4.23 9.49
C PHE A 57 6.07 4.13 9.83
N SER A 58 5.71 4.05 11.12
CA SER A 58 4.30 4.16 11.54
C SER A 58 3.71 5.53 11.20
N LEU A 59 4.48 6.62 11.39
CA LEU A 59 4.08 7.96 10.99
C LEU A 59 3.90 8.05 9.46
N PHE A 60 4.84 7.49 8.70
CA PHE A 60 4.75 7.46 7.24
C PHE A 60 3.50 6.71 6.76
N LEU A 61 3.21 5.52 7.31
CA LEU A 61 2.01 4.76 6.98
C LEU A 61 0.72 5.51 7.32
N LEU A 62 0.71 6.22 8.46
CA LEU A 62 -0.41 7.07 8.85
C LEU A 62 -0.63 8.20 7.84
N MET A 63 0.44 8.93 7.49
CA MET A 63 0.37 10.03 6.52
C MET A 63 -0.09 9.55 5.14
N TYR A 64 0.42 8.40 4.68
CA TYR A 64 -0.07 7.78 3.44
C TYR A 64 -1.57 7.48 3.50
N SER A 65 -2.03 6.88 4.60
CA SER A 65 -3.45 6.51 4.74
C SER A 65 -4.35 7.75 4.78
N LEU A 66 -3.92 8.81 5.45
CA LEU A 66 -4.62 10.09 5.45
C LEU A 66 -4.66 10.73 4.06
N LEU A 67 -3.55 10.68 3.32
CA LEU A 67 -3.46 11.18 1.95
C LEU A 67 -4.48 10.48 1.02
N ILE A 68 -4.59 9.15 1.12
CA ILE A 68 -5.57 8.37 0.35
C ILE A 68 -6.99 8.76 0.73
N LEU A 69 -7.30 8.85 2.03
CA LEU A 69 -8.64 9.23 2.48
C LEU A 69 -9.00 10.66 2.04
N LEU A 70 -8.06 11.61 2.13
CA LEU A 70 -8.26 12.96 1.62
C LEU A 70 -8.55 12.97 0.12
N GLY A 71 -7.83 12.17 -0.67
CA GLY A 71 -8.08 12.05 -2.11
C GLY A 71 -9.47 11.47 -2.45
N ILE A 72 -10.08 10.70 -1.55
CA ILE A 72 -11.44 10.17 -1.72
C ILE A 72 -12.50 11.17 -1.29
N PHE A 73 -12.33 11.79 -0.12
CA PHE A 73 -13.33 12.71 0.44
C PHE A 73 -13.29 14.10 -0.20
N PHE A 74 -12.14 14.51 -0.73
CA PHE A 74 -11.90 15.83 -1.33
C PHE A 74 -11.20 15.70 -2.69
N PRO A 75 -11.86 15.08 -3.70
CA PRO A 75 -11.24 14.82 -5.00
C PRO A 75 -10.79 16.12 -5.69
N ASP A 76 -11.56 17.20 -5.55
CA ASP A 76 -11.24 18.51 -6.16
C ASP A 76 -9.97 19.17 -5.60
N SER A 77 -9.47 18.68 -4.46
CA SER A 77 -8.23 19.18 -3.85
C SER A 77 -6.96 18.57 -4.48
N PHE A 78 -7.10 17.53 -5.30
CA PHE A 78 -5.98 16.84 -5.94
C PHE A 78 -6.05 17.02 -7.46
N SER A 79 -4.92 17.34 -8.09
CA SER A 79 -4.86 17.22 -9.54
C SER A 79 -4.98 15.75 -9.94
N GLU A 80 -5.63 15.46 -11.08
CA GLU A 80 -5.73 14.10 -11.61
C GLU A 80 -4.35 13.41 -11.68
N SER A 81 -3.33 14.15 -12.09
CA SER A 81 -1.95 13.65 -12.18
C SER A 81 -1.36 13.20 -10.84
N ILE A 82 -1.75 13.83 -9.73
CA ILE A 82 -1.33 13.45 -8.38
C ILE A 82 -2.14 12.24 -7.92
N TYR A 83 -3.44 12.23 -8.21
CA TYR A 83 -4.33 11.10 -7.91
C TYR A 83 -3.79 9.79 -8.51
N TYR A 84 -3.49 9.77 -9.81
CA TYR A 84 -2.95 8.59 -10.49
C TYR A 84 -1.58 8.13 -9.97
N LYS A 85 -0.76 9.03 -9.41
CA LYS A 85 0.56 8.69 -8.86
C LYS A 85 0.51 8.12 -7.45
N ILE A 86 -0.49 8.51 -6.66
CA ILE A 86 -0.63 8.09 -5.26
C ILE A 86 -1.51 6.82 -5.16
N PHE A 87 -2.55 6.72 -6.00
CA PHE A 87 -3.43 5.56 -6.04
C PHE A 87 -2.76 4.40 -6.78
N LEU A 88 -2.35 3.42 -5.99
CA LEU A 88 -1.68 2.20 -6.45
C LEU A 88 -2.72 1.15 -6.85
N GLY A 89 -2.31 0.28 -7.77
CA GLY A 89 -3.11 -0.87 -8.20
C GLY A 89 -3.88 -0.68 -9.50
N LEU A 90 -3.92 0.53 -10.07
CA LEU A 90 -4.57 0.81 -11.35
C LEU A 90 -3.90 0.06 -12.52
N ASP A 91 -2.59 0.19 -12.67
CA ASP A 91 -1.84 -0.54 -13.70
C ASP A 91 -1.96 -2.05 -13.52
N LEU A 92 -1.92 -2.49 -12.26
CA LEU A 92 -2.03 -3.89 -11.90
C LEU A 92 -3.41 -4.46 -12.24
N SER A 93 -4.48 -3.75 -11.88
CA SER A 93 -5.84 -4.14 -12.22
C SER A 93 -6.04 -4.22 -13.74
N SER A 94 -5.45 -3.28 -14.49
CA SER A 94 -5.48 -3.25 -15.95
C SER A 94 -4.73 -4.43 -16.56
N PHE A 95 -3.53 -4.74 -16.06
CA PHE A 95 -2.74 -5.88 -16.50
C PHE A 95 -3.46 -7.20 -16.25
N VAL A 96 -4.01 -7.39 -15.04
CA VAL A 96 -4.72 -8.62 -14.68
C VAL A 96 -5.97 -8.81 -15.56
N ARG A 97 -6.74 -7.74 -15.77
CA ARG A 97 -7.94 -7.77 -16.61
C ARG A 97 -7.62 -8.16 -18.06
N LEU A 98 -6.50 -7.66 -18.60
CA LEU A 98 -6.12 -7.90 -19.99
C LEU A 98 -5.41 -9.23 -20.23
N ASN A 99 -4.67 -9.76 -19.25
CA ASN A 99 -3.74 -10.87 -19.47
C ASN A 99 -4.03 -12.15 -18.67
N ILE A 100 -4.80 -12.08 -17.58
CA ILE A 100 -4.97 -13.21 -16.66
C ILE A 100 -6.43 -13.62 -16.60
N ILE A 101 -7.26 -12.84 -15.91
CA ILE A 101 -8.64 -13.20 -15.58
C ILE A 101 -9.48 -11.91 -15.54
N ASN A 102 -10.62 -11.90 -16.23
CA ASN A 102 -11.59 -10.80 -16.17
C ASN A 102 -12.64 -11.05 -15.06
N ASP A 103 -12.16 -11.31 -13.84
CA ASP A 103 -13.01 -11.44 -12.67
C ASP A 103 -13.22 -10.06 -12.04
N HIS A 104 -14.48 -9.64 -12.03
CA HIS A 104 -14.90 -8.35 -11.48
C HIS A 104 -14.47 -8.15 -10.02
N LEU A 105 -14.48 -9.20 -9.19
CA LEU A 105 -14.13 -9.06 -7.77
C LEU A 105 -12.65 -8.75 -7.60
N LEU A 106 -11.79 -9.52 -8.25
CA LEU A 106 -10.35 -9.37 -8.13
C LEU A 106 -9.86 -8.08 -8.80
N VAL A 107 -10.41 -7.73 -9.97
CA VAL A 107 -10.09 -6.46 -10.64
C VAL A 107 -10.54 -5.26 -9.79
N SER A 108 -11.74 -5.30 -9.21
CA SER A 108 -12.24 -4.22 -8.35
C SER A 108 -11.42 -4.08 -7.05
N PHE A 109 -10.99 -5.20 -6.48
CA PHE A 109 -10.08 -5.20 -5.33
C PHE A 109 -8.75 -4.53 -5.67
N LEU A 110 -8.14 -4.88 -6.81
CA LEU A 110 -6.87 -4.31 -7.25
C LEU A 110 -7.01 -2.82 -7.63
N MET A 111 -8.10 -2.44 -8.27
CA MET A 111 -8.37 -1.04 -8.64
C MET A 111 -8.48 -0.14 -7.40
N ASN A 112 -9.06 -0.66 -6.32
CA ASN A 112 -9.22 0.04 -5.04
C ASN A 112 -8.14 -0.36 -4.02
N PHE A 113 -7.01 -0.90 -4.47
CA PHE A 113 -5.99 -1.45 -3.58
C PHE A 113 -5.49 -0.44 -2.54
N SER A 114 -5.23 0.81 -2.94
CA SER A 114 -4.82 1.87 -2.02
C SER A 114 -5.82 2.14 -0.90
N LEU A 115 -7.13 2.05 -1.16
CA LEU A 115 -8.17 2.18 -0.14
C LEU A 115 -8.07 1.00 0.84
N PHE A 116 -8.04 -0.23 0.33
CA PHE A 116 -7.94 -1.43 1.17
C PHE A 116 -6.67 -1.42 2.02
N LEU A 117 -5.54 -1.01 1.45
CA LEU A 117 -4.28 -0.83 2.15
C LEU A 117 -4.39 0.23 3.26
N SER A 118 -5.04 1.36 2.99
CA SER A 118 -5.22 2.43 3.99
C SER A 118 -6.10 2.00 5.15
N ILE A 119 -7.20 1.30 4.88
CA ILE A 119 -8.06 0.70 5.91
C ILE A 119 -7.26 -0.31 6.73
N TYR A 120 -6.51 -1.19 6.07
CA TYR A 120 -5.63 -2.14 6.74
C TYR A 120 -4.63 -1.43 7.67
N ILE A 121 -3.99 -0.36 7.20
CA ILE A 121 -3.00 0.38 7.97
C ILE A 121 -3.63 0.99 9.23
N LEU A 122 -4.76 1.69 9.08
CA LEU A 122 -5.40 2.44 10.17
C LEU A 122 -6.00 1.53 11.23
N PHE A 123 -6.69 0.47 10.82
CA PHE A 123 -7.43 -0.38 11.75
C PHE A 123 -6.65 -1.57 12.27
N PHE A 124 -5.62 -2.02 11.55
CA PHE A 124 -4.86 -3.21 11.93
C PHE A 124 -3.39 -2.90 12.17
N GLU A 125 -2.66 -2.38 11.18
CA GLU A 125 -1.19 -2.28 11.26
C GLU A 125 -0.73 -1.33 12.38
N ILE A 126 -1.26 -0.11 12.43
CA ILE A 126 -0.85 0.90 13.42
C ILE A 126 -1.27 0.50 14.85
N PRO A 127 -2.55 0.16 15.12
CA PRO A 127 -2.97 -0.26 16.46
C PRO A 127 -2.16 -1.47 16.96
N PHE A 128 -1.87 -2.43 16.08
CA PHE A 128 -1.11 -3.62 16.45
C PHE A 128 0.34 -3.29 16.85
N ARG A 129 1.01 -2.37 16.13
CA ARG A 129 2.35 -1.90 16.51
C ARG A 129 2.38 -1.29 17.91
N PHE A 130 1.37 -0.48 18.24
CA PHE A 130 1.28 0.13 19.57
C PHE A 130 0.96 -0.89 20.67
N TYR A 131 0.04 -1.81 20.41
CA TYR A 131 -0.35 -2.85 21.38
C TYR A 131 0.83 -3.73 21.79
N PHE A 132 1.64 -4.22 20.83
CA PHE A 132 2.78 -5.08 21.15
C PHE A 132 3.91 -4.35 21.86
N LYS A 133 4.11 -3.07 21.52
CA LYS A 133 5.09 -2.25 22.21
C LYS A 133 4.73 -2.09 23.69
N TYR A 134 3.46 -1.83 24.00
CA TYR A 134 2.99 -1.69 25.38
C TYR A 134 3.17 -2.99 26.18
N LYS A 135 2.75 -4.13 25.60
CA LYS A 135 2.87 -5.45 26.24
C LYS A 135 4.32 -5.87 26.50
N ASN A 136 5.25 -5.53 25.61
CA ASN A 136 6.67 -5.83 25.82
C ASN A 136 7.29 -4.97 26.94
N ILE A 137 6.77 -3.76 27.18
CA ILE A 137 7.21 -2.89 28.27
C ILE A 137 6.70 -3.43 29.61
N GLU A 138 5.44 -3.87 29.69
CA GLU A 138 4.90 -4.52 30.90
C GLU A 138 5.67 -5.78 31.28
N ASN A 139 5.99 -6.66 30.33
CA ASN A 139 6.73 -7.89 30.60
C ASN A 139 8.23 -7.69 30.94
N SER A 140 8.74 -6.46 30.82
CA SER A 140 10.13 -6.10 31.12
C SER A 140 10.31 -5.44 32.49
N LYS A 141 9.21 -5.23 33.22
CA LYS A 141 9.17 -4.73 34.60
C LYS A 141 8.86 -5.89 35.55
#